data_AF-A0A2S9FID9-F1
#
_entry.id   AF-A0A2S9FID9-F1
#
_cell.length_a   1.000
_cell.length_b   1.000
_cell.length_c   1.000
_cell.angle_alpha   90.00
_cell.angle_beta   90.00
_cell.angle_gamma   90.00
#
_symmetry.space_group_name_H-M   'P 1'
#
loop_
_entity.id
_entity.type
_entity.pdbx_description
1 polymer ?
#
loop_
_entity_poly.entity_id
_entity_poly.type
_entity_poly.pdbx_seq_one_letter_code
_entity_poly.pdbx_strand_id
1 'polypeptide(L)'
;ARLIAIVAGLLGTVLAVATPLLPVNQTTAQLNWPQNGVLQSVNAPLIGYVATDLEITIPCSVAAGLDRPGRTILLSTVPKQAPNAIDRGLLIERVNNDLLVIVRNTPVVSAPLDQVLSPQCRELKFTAHADKVTGEFVGLNEEADRDDQSQPREPLRGERGGYDFRPQIVGVFTDLAGPAPPGLEFSATVDTRYSTSPTWLKLLAMIVGV
;
A
#
# COMPACT_ATOMS: atom_id res chain seq x y z
N ALA A 1 -50.17 26.26 -21.47
CA ALA A 1 -48.80 26.73 -21.77
C ALA A 1 -48.11 27.38 -20.57
N ARG A 2 -48.60 28.51 -20.02
CA ARG A 2 -47.92 29.27 -18.94
C ARG A 2 -47.55 28.44 -17.70
N LEU A 3 -48.50 27.65 -17.17
CA LEU A 3 -48.28 26.85 -15.96
C LEU A 3 -47.29 25.70 -16.20
N ILE A 4 -47.35 25.06 -17.36
CA ILE A 4 -46.43 23.98 -17.76
C ILE A 4 -44.99 24.51 -17.83
N ALA A 5 -44.77 25.68 -18.44
CA ALA A 5 -43.44 26.28 -18.55
C ALA A 5 -42.82 26.59 -17.17
N ILE A 6 -43.62 27.13 -16.23
CA ILE A 6 -43.15 27.43 -14.87
C ILE A 6 -42.78 26.14 -14.13
N VAL A 7 -43.67 25.14 -14.15
CA VAL A 7 -43.46 23.87 -13.43
C VAL A 7 -42.28 23.10 -14.01
N ALA A 8 -42.21 22.94 -15.33
CA ALA A 8 -41.13 22.21 -15.99
C ALA A 8 -39.78 22.92 -15.82
N GLY A 9 -39.73 24.25 -15.94
CA GLY A 9 -38.50 25.02 -15.76
C GLY A 9 -37.94 24.94 -14.33
N LEU A 10 -38.82 25.04 -13.32
CA LEU A 10 -38.41 24.88 -11.92
C LEU A 10 -37.96 23.44 -11.64
N LEU A 11 -38.69 22.44 -12.14
CA LEU A 11 -38.34 21.04 -11.94
C LEU A 11 -36.99 20.70 -12.59
N GLY A 12 -36.76 21.11 -13.84
CA GLY A 12 -35.49 20.93 -14.54
C GLY A 12 -34.33 21.61 -13.80
N THR A 13 -34.55 22.83 -13.29
CA THR A 13 -33.54 23.55 -12.49
C THR A 13 -33.17 22.78 -11.21
N VAL A 14 -34.17 22.31 -10.46
CA VAL A 14 -33.94 21.56 -9.22
C VAL A 14 -33.21 20.24 -9.50
N LEU A 15 -33.62 19.50 -10.53
CA LEU A 15 -33.00 18.23 -10.90
C LEU A 15 -31.56 18.41 -11.40
N ALA A 16 -31.29 19.47 -12.15
CA ALA A 16 -29.94 19.81 -12.60
C ALA A 16 -29.00 20.14 -11.43
N VAL A 17 -29.48 20.92 -10.44
CA VAL A 17 -28.70 21.26 -9.24
C VAL A 17 -28.52 20.04 -8.33
N ALA A 18 -29.51 19.16 -8.23
CA ALA A 18 -29.42 17.95 -7.40
C ALA A 18 -28.49 16.89 -8.02
N THR A 19 -28.43 16.78 -9.35
CA THR A 19 -27.68 15.74 -10.07
C THR A 19 -26.25 15.53 -9.59
N PRO A 20 -25.37 16.54 -9.40
CA PRO A 20 -24.00 16.31 -8.92
C PRO A 20 -23.92 15.71 -7.50
N LEU A 21 -24.94 15.92 -6.67
CA LEU A 21 -25.01 15.42 -5.29
C LEU A 21 -25.64 14.03 -5.17
N LEU A 22 -26.30 13.55 -6.24
CA LEU A 22 -26.93 12.23 -6.25
C LEU A 22 -25.89 11.09 -6.28
N PRO A 23 -26.17 9.97 -5.60
CA PRO A 23 -25.21 8.90 -5.38
C PRO A 23 -24.82 8.18 -6.67
N VAL A 24 -23.62 7.62 -6.64
CA VAL A 24 -23.01 6.81 -7.70
C VAL A 24 -22.57 5.46 -7.13
N ASN A 25 -22.48 4.44 -7.99
CA ASN A 25 -21.90 3.15 -7.66
C ASN A 25 -20.43 3.16 -8.11
N GLN A 26 -19.50 3.08 -7.16
CA GLN A 26 -18.07 2.95 -7.45
C GLN A 26 -17.66 1.49 -7.55
N THR A 27 -16.88 1.14 -8.57
CA THR A 27 -16.27 -0.19 -8.69
C THR A 27 -14.91 -0.18 -8.00
N THR A 28 -14.79 -0.87 -6.86
CA THR A 28 -13.54 -0.96 -6.09
C THR A 28 -12.62 -2.05 -6.63
N ALA A 29 -11.30 -1.81 -6.59
CA ALA A 29 -10.30 -2.79 -6.99
C ALA A 29 -9.18 -2.87 -5.94
N GLN A 30 -8.70 -4.09 -5.69
CA GLN A 30 -7.59 -4.37 -4.80
C GLN A 30 -6.54 -5.21 -5.53
N LEU A 31 -5.27 -4.90 -5.29
CA LEU A 31 -4.13 -5.68 -5.75
C LEU A 31 -3.64 -6.56 -4.60
N ASN A 32 -3.88 -7.87 -4.73
CA ASN A 32 -3.44 -8.87 -3.76
C ASN A 32 -2.27 -9.68 -4.33
N TRP A 33 -1.25 -9.88 -3.51
CA TRP A 33 -0.09 -10.71 -3.80
C TRP A 33 0.30 -11.45 -2.51
N PRO A 34 0.75 -12.72 -2.57
CA PRO A 34 1.08 -13.55 -3.74
C PRO A 34 -0.14 -14.12 -4.48
N GLN A 35 0.01 -14.40 -5.77
CA GLN A 35 -1.01 -15.03 -6.61
C GLN A 35 -0.69 -16.51 -6.84
N ASN A 36 -1.71 -17.37 -6.85
CA ASN A 36 -1.58 -18.81 -7.09
C ASN A 36 -0.63 -19.55 -6.13
N GLY A 37 -0.37 -18.99 -4.93
CA GLY A 37 0.50 -19.61 -3.92
C GLY A 37 1.97 -19.68 -4.32
N VAL A 38 2.42 -18.86 -5.27
CA VAL A 38 3.83 -18.81 -5.71
C VAL A 38 4.42 -17.41 -5.55
N LEU A 39 5.71 -17.37 -5.22
CA LEU A 39 6.50 -16.14 -5.22
C LEU A 39 6.85 -15.78 -6.66
N GLN A 40 5.93 -15.06 -7.31
CA GLN A 40 6.10 -14.59 -8.67
C GLN A 40 5.83 -13.09 -8.73
N SER A 41 6.70 -12.35 -9.43
CA SER A 41 6.51 -10.92 -9.64
C SER A 41 5.31 -10.65 -10.56
N VAL A 42 4.52 -9.63 -10.23
CA VAL A 42 3.32 -9.23 -10.99
C VAL A 42 3.43 -7.77 -11.42
N ASN A 43 2.99 -7.48 -12.64
CA ASN A 43 2.93 -6.12 -13.16
C ASN A 43 1.53 -5.55 -12.92
N ALA A 44 1.46 -4.41 -12.24
CA ALA A 44 0.21 -3.72 -11.94
C ALA A 44 0.46 -2.20 -11.91
N PRO A 45 0.70 -1.57 -13.08
CA PRO A 45 0.97 -0.14 -13.15
C PRO A 45 -0.26 0.69 -12.79
N LEU A 46 -0.23 1.37 -11.64
CA LEU A 46 -1.29 2.27 -11.22
C LEU A 46 -1.17 3.62 -11.94
N ILE A 47 -2.24 4.05 -12.62
CA ILE A 47 -2.29 5.36 -13.27
C ILE A 47 -2.25 6.52 -12.26
N GLY A 48 -2.84 6.31 -11.08
CA GLY A 48 -2.79 7.27 -9.95
C GLY A 48 -1.47 7.24 -9.18
N TYR A 49 -0.50 6.43 -9.61
CA TYR A 49 0.82 6.16 -9.02
C TYR A 49 0.80 5.51 -7.64
N VAL A 50 -0.06 5.96 -6.72
CA VAL A 50 -0.17 5.44 -5.35
C VAL A 50 -1.50 4.74 -5.13
N ALA A 51 -1.52 3.77 -4.24
CA ALA A 51 -2.77 3.21 -3.71
C ALA A 51 -3.39 4.17 -2.67
N THR A 52 -4.69 4.02 -2.43
CA THR A 52 -5.36 4.72 -1.32
C THR A 52 -4.88 4.17 0.03
N ASP A 53 -4.66 2.86 0.08
CA ASP A 53 -4.25 2.10 1.25
C ASP A 53 -3.31 0.98 0.81
N LEU A 54 -2.30 0.67 1.61
CA LEU A 54 -1.35 -0.41 1.38
C LEU A 54 -1.01 -1.08 2.71
N GLU A 55 -1.21 -2.39 2.77
CA GLU A 55 -0.87 -3.24 3.90
C GLU A 55 -0.01 -4.41 3.42
N ILE A 56 1.05 -4.70 4.17
CA ILE A 56 1.99 -5.78 3.86
C ILE A 56 2.31 -6.51 5.16
N THR A 57 2.16 -7.84 5.13
CA THR A 57 2.57 -8.75 6.20
C THR A 57 3.50 -9.79 5.61
N ILE A 58 4.73 -9.87 6.15
CA ILE A 58 5.77 -10.80 5.68
C ILE A 58 6.24 -11.62 6.88
N PRO A 59 6.01 -12.94 6.92
CA PRO A 59 6.60 -13.80 7.95
C PRO A 59 8.13 -13.69 7.93
N CYS A 60 8.78 -13.56 9.10
CA CYS A 60 10.24 -13.34 9.12
C CYS A 60 11.03 -14.52 8.53
N SER A 61 10.45 -15.72 8.53
CA SER A 61 11.02 -16.91 7.87
C SER A 61 11.23 -16.74 6.37
N VAL A 62 10.49 -15.85 5.69
CA VAL A 62 10.66 -15.53 4.27
C VAL A 62 12.06 -14.95 4.00
N ALA A 63 12.62 -14.21 4.97
CA ALA A 63 13.94 -13.60 4.85
C ALA A 63 15.06 -14.65 4.69
N ALA A 64 14.81 -15.92 5.03
CA ALA A 64 15.77 -17.01 4.85
C ALA A 64 16.09 -17.25 3.37
N GLY A 65 15.17 -16.90 2.45
CA GLY A 65 15.39 -16.98 1.01
C GLY A 65 16.33 -15.91 0.45
N LEU A 66 16.75 -14.93 1.26
CA LEU A 66 17.68 -13.87 0.87
C LEU A 66 19.14 -14.31 1.04
N ASP A 67 19.46 -15.57 0.73
CA ASP A 67 20.76 -16.21 0.99
C ASP A 67 21.90 -15.70 0.10
N ARG A 68 21.57 -15.10 -1.06
CA ARG A 68 22.56 -14.63 -2.02
C ARG A 68 23.31 -13.40 -1.50
N PRO A 69 24.65 -13.37 -1.61
CA PRO A 69 25.44 -12.19 -1.25
C PRO A 69 25.10 -11.00 -2.16
N GLY A 70 25.00 -9.81 -1.58
CA GLY A 70 24.69 -8.56 -2.29
C GLY A 70 23.29 -8.00 -1.98
N ARG A 71 22.84 -7.04 -2.80
CA ARG A 71 21.50 -6.46 -2.70
C ARG A 71 20.46 -7.40 -3.29
N THR A 72 19.61 -7.95 -2.42
CA THR A 72 18.52 -8.84 -2.80
C THR A 72 17.21 -8.26 -2.30
N ILE A 73 16.18 -8.28 -3.14
CA ILE A 73 14.86 -7.74 -2.85
C ILE A 73 13.95 -8.84 -2.34
N LEU A 74 13.41 -8.65 -1.14
CA LEU A 74 12.33 -9.47 -0.63
C LEU A 74 11.02 -9.07 -1.32
N LEU A 75 10.72 -7.78 -1.31
CA LEU A 75 9.52 -7.20 -1.94
C LEU A 75 9.81 -5.77 -2.37
N SER A 76 9.37 -5.38 -3.56
CA SER A 76 9.43 -4.00 -4.04
C SER A 76 8.19 -3.64 -4.85
N THR A 77 7.74 -2.39 -4.76
CA THR A 77 6.62 -1.87 -5.58
C THR A 77 7.08 -1.35 -6.95
N VAL A 78 8.39 -1.32 -7.17
CA VAL A 78 9.07 -0.86 -8.40
C VAL A 78 10.21 -1.82 -8.79
N PRO A 79 10.57 -1.96 -10.07
CA PRO A 79 11.72 -2.75 -10.46
C PRO A 79 13.01 -2.14 -9.88
N LYS A 80 13.81 -2.96 -9.19
CA LYS A 80 15.05 -2.51 -8.52
C LYS A 80 16.11 -1.92 -9.48
N GLN A 81 16.05 -2.28 -10.76
CA GLN A 81 16.97 -1.79 -11.79
C GLN A 81 16.60 -0.38 -12.29
N ALA A 82 15.44 0.16 -11.90
CA ALA A 82 15.01 1.47 -12.35
C ALA A 82 15.84 2.58 -11.66
N PRO A 83 16.32 3.61 -12.39
CA PRO A 83 17.22 4.64 -11.84
C PRO A 83 16.70 5.35 -10.59
N ASN A 84 15.38 5.61 -10.52
CA ASN A 84 14.73 6.32 -9.42
C ASN A 84 13.84 5.39 -8.57
N ALA A 85 14.13 4.08 -8.55
CA ALA A 85 13.35 3.10 -7.79
C ALA A 85 13.26 3.49 -6.31
N ILE A 86 14.42 3.78 -5.71
CA ILE A 86 14.53 4.11 -4.29
C ILE A 86 13.78 5.40 -3.93
N ASP A 87 13.74 6.39 -4.82
CA ASP A 87 13.11 7.71 -4.57
C ASP A 87 11.59 7.70 -4.66
N ARG A 88 11.01 6.67 -5.29
CA ARG A 88 9.57 6.65 -5.64
C ARG A 88 8.82 5.49 -5.03
N GLY A 89 9.43 4.31 -4.93
CA GLY A 89 8.75 3.10 -4.48
C GLY A 89 8.94 2.78 -3.01
N LEU A 90 8.46 1.59 -2.66
CA LEU A 90 8.80 0.85 -1.44
C LEU A 90 9.77 -0.26 -1.84
N LEU A 91 10.87 -0.39 -1.10
CA LEU A 91 11.84 -1.47 -1.22
C LEU A 91 12.02 -2.11 0.16
N ILE A 92 11.76 -3.41 0.24
CA ILE A 92 12.13 -4.27 1.36
C ILE A 92 13.31 -5.10 0.87
N GLU A 93 14.52 -4.69 1.23
CA GLU A 93 15.75 -5.23 0.68
C GLU A 93 16.79 -5.58 1.74
N ARG A 94 17.56 -6.62 1.44
CA ARG A 94 18.77 -6.93 2.18
C ARG A 94 19.89 -6.02 1.70
N VAL A 95 20.49 -5.27 2.61
CA VAL A 95 21.74 -4.54 2.37
C VAL A 95 22.77 -5.08 3.35
N ASN A 96 23.80 -5.74 2.83
CA ASN A 96 24.81 -6.43 3.64
C ASN A 96 24.19 -7.46 4.60
N ASN A 97 24.19 -7.16 5.89
CA ASN A 97 23.66 -8.03 6.94
C ASN A 97 22.36 -7.52 7.56
N ASP A 98 21.77 -6.47 7.00
CA ASP A 98 20.55 -5.84 7.51
C ASP A 98 19.40 -5.99 6.50
N LEU A 99 18.19 -6.16 7.01
CA LEU A 99 16.96 -6.06 6.25
C LEU A 99 16.35 -4.67 6.47
N LEU A 100 16.24 -3.89 5.39
CA LEU A 100 15.75 -2.51 5.45
C LEU A 100 14.41 -2.38 4.74
N VAL A 101 13.54 -1.56 5.33
CA VAL A 101 12.29 -1.10 4.71
C VAL A 101 12.48 0.38 4.35
N ILE A 102 12.56 0.65 3.06
CA ILE A 102 12.81 1.99 2.52
C ILE A 102 11.59 2.42 1.71
N VAL A 103 11.07 3.60 2.02
CA VAL A 103 9.96 4.21 1.29
C VAL A 103 10.39 5.59 0.83
N ARG A 104 10.38 5.83 -0.49
CA ARG A 104 10.74 7.13 -1.08
C ARG A 104 12.05 7.70 -0.52
N ASN A 105 13.11 6.91 -0.58
CA ASN A 105 14.47 7.21 -0.10
C ASN A 105 14.56 7.52 1.40
N THR A 106 13.55 7.14 2.18
CA THR A 106 13.54 7.29 3.64
C THR A 106 13.48 5.90 4.28
N PRO A 107 14.49 5.50 5.08
CA PRO A 107 14.40 4.26 5.85
C PRO A 107 13.32 4.42 6.92
N VAL A 108 12.37 3.49 6.94
CA VAL A 108 11.29 3.44 7.93
C VAL A 108 11.75 2.62 9.13
N VAL A 109 12.14 1.36 8.90
CA VAL A 109 12.63 0.43 9.93
C VAL A 109 13.73 -0.46 9.34
N SER A 110 14.66 -0.90 10.18
CA SER A 110 15.76 -1.80 9.82
C SER A 110 16.07 -2.76 10.96
N ALA A 111 16.46 -3.99 10.62
CA ALA A 111 16.86 -5.00 11.60
C ALA A 111 18.02 -5.87 11.05
N PRO A 112 18.96 -6.30 11.90
CA PRO A 112 19.97 -7.30 11.51
C PRO A 112 19.32 -8.61 11.08
N LEU A 113 19.80 -9.21 10.00
CA LEU A 113 19.19 -10.40 9.39
C LEU A 113 19.23 -11.62 10.32
N ASP A 114 20.24 -11.74 11.16
CA ASP A 114 20.33 -12.78 12.19
C ASP A 114 19.23 -12.63 13.26
N GLN A 115 18.89 -11.40 13.65
CA GLN A 115 17.75 -11.12 14.52
C GLN A 115 16.41 -11.38 13.82
N VAL A 116 16.28 -11.00 12.55
CA VAL A 116 15.08 -11.28 11.74
C VAL A 116 14.85 -12.79 11.57
N LEU A 117 15.92 -13.57 11.40
CA LEU A 117 15.82 -15.03 11.29
C LEU A 117 15.71 -15.74 12.64
N SER A 118 15.81 -15.00 13.74
CA SER A 118 15.67 -15.56 15.08
C SER A 118 14.22 -15.97 15.36
N PRO A 119 13.98 -16.90 16.30
CA PRO A 119 12.62 -17.27 16.73
C PRO A 119 11.81 -16.13 17.37
N GLN A 120 12.44 -14.99 17.65
CA GLN A 120 11.79 -13.82 18.26
C GLN A 120 10.98 -13.03 17.22
N CYS A 121 11.49 -12.94 15.98
CA CYS A 121 10.81 -12.24 14.89
C CYS A 121 9.67 -13.11 14.35
N ARG A 122 8.44 -12.62 14.45
CA ARG A 122 7.25 -13.32 13.93
C ARG A 122 6.97 -12.90 12.50
N GLU A 123 6.78 -11.60 12.30
CA GLU A 123 6.41 -11.01 11.02
C GLU A 123 6.89 -9.56 10.92
N LEU A 124 7.16 -9.12 9.70
CA LEU A 124 7.32 -7.73 9.33
C LEU A 124 5.96 -7.21 8.86
N LYS A 125 5.42 -6.23 9.57
CA LYS A 125 4.21 -5.49 9.18
C LYS A 125 4.59 -4.13 8.64
N PHE A 126 4.00 -3.76 7.51
CA PHE A 126 4.16 -2.44 6.92
C PHE A 126 2.81 -1.92 6.47
N THR A 127 2.50 -0.67 6.82
CA THR A 127 1.31 0.03 6.34
C THR A 127 1.66 1.38 5.75
N ALA A 128 0.94 1.78 4.72
CA ALA A 128 1.09 3.09 4.11
C ALA A 128 -0.26 3.76 3.85
N HIS A 129 -0.49 4.85 4.57
CA HIS A 129 -1.63 5.73 4.43
C HIS A 129 -1.14 7.14 4.04
N ALA A 130 -2.08 8.03 3.69
CA ALA A 130 -1.75 9.38 3.21
C ALA A 130 -1.13 10.27 4.30
N ASP A 131 -1.41 10.01 5.57
CA ASP A 131 -0.92 10.77 6.72
C ASP A 131 0.42 10.24 7.24
N LYS A 132 0.62 8.91 7.20
CA LYS A 132 1.84 8.26 7.68
C LYS A 132 2.07 6.87 7.07
N VAL A 133 3.34 6.46 7.15
CA VAL A 133 3.78 5.08 6.88
C VAL A 133 4.38 4.49 8.14
N THR A 134 4.11 3.20 8.39
CA THR A 134 4.62 2.49 9.55
C THR A 134 5.25 1.16 9.12
N GLY A 135 6.32 0.77 9.79
CA GLY A 135 6.97 -0.52 9.61
C GLY A 135 7.37 -1.08 10.97
N GLU A 136 7.10 -2.35 11.23
CA GLU A 136 7.35 -3.00 12.52
C GLU A 136 7.82 -4.43 12.33
N PHE A 137 8.93 -4.79 13.00
CA PHE A 137 9.34 -6.19 13.14
C PHE A 137 8.73 -6.76 14.42
N VAL A 138 7.57 -7.40 14.28
CA VAL A 138 6.80 -7.91 15.42
C VAL A 138 7.60 -8.97 16.18
N GLY A 139 7.86 -8.69 17.46
CA GLY A 139 8.59 -9.56 18.37
C GLY A 139 10.09 -9.22 18.52
N LEU A 140 10.61 -8.31 17.68
CA LEU A 140 11.89 -7.66 17.91
C LEU A 140 11.68 -6.36 18.70
N ASN A 141 12.65 -6.02 19.54
CA ASN A 141 12.67 -4.77 20.28
C ASN A 141 13.93 -3.98 19.89
N GLU A 142 13.91 -2.67 20.10
CA GLU A 142 15.07 -1.82 19.87
C GLU A 142 16.27 -2.27 20.73
N GLU A 143 17.47 -2.07 20.18
CA GLU A 143 18.69 -2.26 20.96
C GLU A 143 18.72 -1.25 22.11
N ALA A 144 19.10 -1.72 23.31
CA ALA A 144 19.18 -0.83 24.46
C ALA A 144 20.19 0.28 24.18
N ASP A 145 19.76 1.53 24.36
CA ASP A 145 20.66 2.67 24.22
C ASP A 145 21.82 2.53 25.22
N ARG A 146 23.04 2.82 24.77
CA ARG A 146 24.27 2.55 25.56
C ARG A 146 24.31 3.38 26.84
N ASP A 147 23.59 4.49 26.88
CA ASP A 147 23.54 5.43 27.99
C ASP A 147 22.36 5.21 28.95
N ASP A 148 21.37 4.36 28.63
CA ASP A 148 20.23 4.10 29.53
C ASP A 148 19.68 2.67 29.43
N GLN A 149 20.31 1.75 30.16
CA GLN A 149 19.85 0.36 30.31
C GLN A 149 18.58 0.21 31.17
N SER A 150 18.04 1.29 31.72
CA SER A 150 16.92 1.24 32.68
C SER A 150 15.54 1.41 32.03
N GLN A 151 15.48 1.80 30.76
CA GLN A 151 14.22 1.93 30.03
C GLN A 151 13.72 0.59 29.48
N PRO A 152 12.39 0.32 29.51
CA PRO A 152 11.81 -0.83 28.84
C PRO A 152 12.16 -0.79 27.34
N ARG A 153 12.61 -1.92 26.77
CA ARG A 153 12.87 -1.97 25.32
C ARG A 153 11.55 -1.81 24.57
N GLU A 154 11.49 -0.79 23.73
CA GLU A 154 10.34 -0.55 22.87
C GLU A 154 10.34 -1.55 21.68
N PRO A 155 9.16 -1.89 21.12
CA PRO A 155 9.08 -2.69 19.91
C PRO A 155 9.87 -2.06 18.76
N LEU A 156 10.56 -2.86 17.95
CA LEU A 156 11.33 -2.36 16.81
C LEU A 156 10.38 -1.88 15.71
N ARG A 157 10.01 -0.60 15.79
CA ARG A 157 9.01 0.05 14.94
C ARG A 157 9.50 1.40 14.45
N GLY A 158 9.29 1.64 13.16
CA GLY A 158 9.49 2.93 12.51
C GLY A 158 8.19 3.56 12.08
N GLU A 159 8.07 4.88 12.26
CA GLU A 159 6.97 5.68 11.72
C GLU A 159 7.54 6.92 11.01
N ARG A 160 6.94 7.28 9.88
CA ARG A 160 7.19 8.55 9.17
C ARG A 160 5.85 9.19 8.85
N GLY A 161 5.66 10.43 9.31
CA GLY A 161 4.46 11.23 9.08
C GLY A 161 4.80 12.69 8.76
N GLY A 162 3.77 13.52 8.64
CA GLY A 162 3.92 14.95 8.29
C GLY A 162 4.13 15.21 6.79
N TYR A 163 4.14 14.16 5.98
CA TYR A 163 4.20 14.19 4.52
C TYR A 163 3.58 12.91 3.95
N ASP A 164 3.07 12.95 2.71
CA ASP A 164 2.52 11.77 2.04
C ASP A 164 3.65 10.88 1.51
N PHE A 165 3.95 9.84 2.28
CA PHE A 165 5.00 8.86 1.98
C PHE A 165 4.50 7.66 1.17
N ARG A 166 3.24 7.61 0.72
CA ARG A 166 2.74 6.44 -0.02
C ARG A 166 3.63 6.12 -1.23
N PRO A 167 4.07 4.85 -1.38
CA PRO A 167 4.98 4.48 -2.45
C PRO A 167 4.27 4.43 -3.80
N GLN A 168 5.01 4.76 -4.84
CA GLN A 168 4.57 4.48 -6.21
C GLN A 168 4.53 2.97 -6.44
N ILE A 169 3.44 2.48 -7.03
CA ILE A 169 3.22 1.06 -7.36
C ILE A 169 3.14 0.90 -8.88
N VAL A 170 4.12 0.18 -9.42
CA VAL A 170 4.07 -0.29 -10.82
C VAL A 170 3.90 -1.81 -10.94
N GLY A 171 3.92 -2.49 -9.80
CA GLY A 171 3.78 -3.94 -9.66
C GLY A 171 4.22 -4.38 -8.26
N VAL A 172 4.33 -5.69 -8.06
CA VAL A 172 4.97 -6.29 -6.88
C VAL A 172 6.08 -7.19 -7.39
N PHE A 173 7.31 -6.87 -6.99
CA PHE A 173 8.52 -7.53 -7.49
C PHE A 173 9.27 -8.19 -6.33
N THR A 174 9.80 -9.39 -6.58
CA THR A 174 10.62 -10.14 -5.62
C THR A 174 11.74 -10.86 -6.36
N ASP A 175 12.91 -10.99 -5.72
CA ASP A 175 13.99 -11.87 -6.21
C ASP A 175 13.84 -13.31 -5.70
N LEU A 176 12.89 -13.56 -4.78
CA LEU A 176 12.58 -14.88 -4.27
C LEU A 176 11.78 -15.69 -5.30
N ALA A 177 11.90 -17.01 -5.22
CA ALA A 177 11.18 -17.94 -6.07
C ALA A 177 10.72 -19.16 -5.26
N GLY A 178 9.70 -19.86 -5.75
CA GLY A 178 9.15 -21.05 -5.11
C GLY A 178 7.75 -20.83 -4.51
N PRO A 179 7.28 -21.76 -3.66
CA PRO A 179 5.97 -21.64 -3.04
C PRO A 179 5.93 -20.47 -2.05
N ALA A 180 4.83 -19.72 -2.05
CA ALA A 180 4.62 -18.66 -1.08
C ALA A 180 4.27 -19.27 0.30
N PRO A 181 4.99 -18.89 1.37
CA PRO A 181 4.67 -19.37 2.71
C PRO A 181 3.36 -18.75 3.23
N PRO A 182 2.68 -19.43 4.16
CA PRO A 182 1.47 -18.89 4.79
C PRO A 182 1.78 -17.61 5.57
N GLY A 183 0.85 -16.66 5.55
CA GLY A 183 0.97 -15.36 6.24
C GLY A 183 1.70 -14.27 5.45
N LEU A 184 2.27 -14.60 4.28
CA LEU A 184 2.77 -13.60 3.34
C LEU A 184 1.60 -12.98 2.59
N GLU A 185 1.37 -11.69 2.81
CA GLU A 185 0.26 -10.94 2.22
C GLU A 185 0.71 -9.52 1.86
N PHE A 186 0.32 -9.08 0.68
CA PHE A 186 0.39 -7.72 0.20
C PHE A 186 -1.00 -7.38 -0.31
N SER A 187 -1.58 -6.30 0.21
CA SER A 187 -2.88 -5.79 -0.21
C SER A 187 -2.77 -4.30 -0.46
N ALA A 188 -3.11 -3.86 -1.67
CA ALA A 188 -3.15 -2.45 -2.04
C ALA A 188 -4.52 -2.07 -2.60
N THR A 189 -5.20 -1.12 -1.97
CA THR A 189 -6.50 -0.62 -2.45
C THR A 189 -6.28 0.44 -3.52
N VAL A 190 -6.57 0.07 -4.77
CA VAL A 190 -6.37 0.94 -5.94
C VAL A 190 -7.34 2.11 -5.90
N ASP A 191 -6.87 3.31 -6.22
CA ASP A 191 -7.74 4.48 -6.32
C ASP A 191 -8.65 4.39 -7.56
N THR A 192 -9.89 3.98 -7.35
CA THR A 192 -10.91 3.86 -8.40
C THR A 192 -11.98 4.95 -8.32
N ARG A 193 -11.69 6.11 -7.72
CA ARG A 193 -12.71 7.16 -7.46
C ARG A 193 -13.43 7.68 -8.71
N TYR A 194 -12.82 7.51 -9.89
CA TYR A 194 -13.40 7.90 -11.18
C TYR A 194 -14.08 6.73 -11.93
N SER A 195 -13.96 5.50 -11.43
CA SER A 195 -14.61 4.31 -11.99
C SER A 195 -15.98 4.14 -11.36
N THR A 196 -16.93 4.96 -11.82
CA THR A 196 -18.28 5.02 -11.26
C THR A 196 -19.36 4.89 -12.32
N SER A 197 -20.51 4.33 -11.93
CA SER A 197 -21.74 4.34 -12.72
C SER A 197 -22.86 5.07 -11.96
N PRO A 198 -23.79 5.75 -12.65
CA PRO A 198 -24.91 6.38 -11.97
C PRO A 198 -25.81 5.34 -11.30
N THR A 199 -26.30 5.65 -10.10
CA THR A 199 -27.40 4.89 -9.50
C THR A 199 -28.69 5.09 -10.31
N TRP A 200 -29.69 4.21 -10.13
CA TRP A 200 -31.01 4.40 -10.73
C TRP A 200 -31.63 5.75 -10.40
N LEU A 201 -31.45 6.24 -9.16
CA LEU A 201 -31.93 7.56 -8.74
C LEU A 201 -31.27 8.69 -9.55
N LYS A 202 -29.94 8.66 -9.68
CA LYS A 202 -29.20 9.65 -10.47
C LYS A 202 -29.59 9.58 -11.94
N LEU A 203 -29.76 8.38 -12.48
CA LEU A 203 -30.15 8.17 -13.87
C LEU A 203 -31.54 8.73 -14.17
N LEU A 204 -32.53 8.45 -13.31
CA LEU A 204 -33.89 8.98 -13.46
C LEU A 204 -33.92 10.51 -13.33
N ALA A 205 -33.16 11.09 -12.40
CA ALA A 205 -33.06 12.55 -12.27
C ALA A 205 -32.48 13.21 -13.53
N MET A 206 -31.47 12.59 -14.15
CA MET A 206 -30.91 13.06 -15.43
C MET A 206 -31.93 12.94 -16.57
N ILE A 207 -32.64 11.81 -16.68
CA ILE A 207 -33.63 11.59 -17.74
C ILE A 207 -34.83 12.55 -17.62
N VAL A 208 -35.32 12.78 -16.41
CA VAL A 208 -36.51 13.63 -16.16
C VAL A 208 -36.15 15.12 -16.18
N GLY A 209 -34.91 15.47 -15.82
CA GLY A 209 -34.44 16.85 -15.79
C GLY A 209 -34.15 17.45 -17.17
N VAL A 210 -33.91 16.60 -18.17
CA VAL A 210 -33.71 16.96 -19.59
C VAL A 210 -35.05 16.98 -20.32
#